data_AF-A0A2S6H590-F1
#
_entry.id   AF-A0A2S6H590-F1
#
_cell.length_a   1.000
_cell.length_b   1.000
_cell.length_c   1.000
_cell.angle_alpha   90.00
_cell.angle_beta   90.00
_cell.angle_gamma   90.00
#
_symmetry.space_group_name_H-M   'P 1'
#
loop_
_entity.id
_entity.type
_entity.pdbx_description
1 polymer ?
#
loop_
_entity_poly.entity_id
_entity_poly.type
_entity_poly.pdbx_seq_one_letter_code
_entity_poly.pdbx_strand_id
1 'polypeptide(L)'
;MRNETQQQHCSATQLLNKYIDTYKRETGVTDGTFATTVREHYERTHLPQSRAIEWSQAPDAYARMTRDAAQLNRWLGDNILKPLSIDLLGSVIAAFPPDLRFRLQIELAAWQGMVTFPMPSGYPSDDGVFLGSVAKEVGDVLIAGATLLEDGVIDSRDKDKAPEFMLQVDEAIAVLFAMKAHVSRAVGQPPVVGVDLRAVD
;
A
#
# COMPACT_ATOMS: atom_id res chain seq x y z
N MET A 1 -25.73 27.85 0.04
CA MET A 1 -25.33 26.70 0.89
C MET A 1 -24.05 26.13 0.32
N ARG A 2 -22.90 26.55 0.87
CA ARG A 2 -21.57 26.04 0.49
C ARG A 2 -21.28 24.82 1.37
N ASN A 3 -21.44 23.62 0.81
CA ASN A 3 -20.76 22.44 1.35
C ASN A 3 -19.36 22.43 0.74
N GLU A 4 -18.49 23.26 1.29
CA GLU A 4 -17.05 23.01 1.19
C GLU A 4 -16.81 21.75 2.01
N THR A 5 -16.75 20.60 1.35
CA THR A 5 -16.17 19.38 1.91
C THR A 5 -14.71 19.71 2.18
N GLN A 6 -14.43 20.29 3.36
CA GLN A 6 -13.09 20.37 3.90
C GLN A 6 -12.60 18.93 3.99
N GLN A 7 -11.85 18.49 2.99
CA GLN A 7 -10.98 17.33 3.12
C GLN A 7 -10.05 17.68 4.27
N GLN A 8 -10.37 17.20 5.47
CA GLN A 8 -9.45 17.26 6.59
C GLN A 8 -8.17 16.58 6.11
N HIS A 9 -7.11 17.38 5.89
CA HIS A 9 -5.80 16.89 5.50
C HIS A 9 -5.23 16.09 6.68
N CYS A 10 -5.63 14.82 6.77
CA CYS A 10 -5.06 13.84 7.68
C CYS A 10 -3.59 13.65 7.28
N SER A 11 -2.66 13.86 8.21
CA SER A 11 -1.25 13.55 7.99
C SER A 11 -1.04 12.04 7.88
N ALA A 12 0.07 11.61 7.25
CA ALA A 12 0.39 10.19 7.14
C ALA A 12 0.44 9.48 8.51
N THR A 13 0.95 10.14 9.55
CA THR A 13 0.98 9.62 10.91
C THR A 13 -0.43 9.48 11.51
N GLN A 14 -1.33 10.44 11.27
CA GLN A 14 -2.72 10.34 11.72
C GLN A 14 -3.46 9.19 11.01
N LEU A 15 -3.17 8.96 9.73
CA LEU A 15 -3.68 7.81 8.98
C LEU A 15 -3.15 6.48 9.54
N LEU A 16 -1.85 6.40 9.85
CA LEU A 16 -1.26 5.24 10.52
C LEU A 16 -1.96 4.98 11.87
N ASN A 17 -2.13 6.00 12.71
CA ASN A 17 -2.80 5.86 14.01
C ASN A 17 -4.23 5.35 13.88
N LYS A 18 -5.01 5.88 12.93
CA LYS A 18 -6.37 5.38 12.62
C LYS A 18 -6.36 3.87 12.33
N TYR A 19 -5.40 3.40 11.52
CA TYR A 19 -5.28 1.99 11.18
C TYR A 19 -4.77 1.14 12.35
N ILE A 20 -3.83 1.64 13.15
CA ILE A 20 -3.35 0.98 14.37
C ILE A 20 -4.52 0.77 15.35
N ASP A 21 -5.30 1.82 15.61
CA ASP A 21 -6.45 1.75 16.51
C ASP A 21 -7.52 0.76 16.01
N THR A 22 -7.75 0.75 14.69
CA THR A 22 -8.65 -0.21 14.05
C THR A 22 -8.14 -1.65 14.22
N TYR A 23 -6.86 -1.89 13.92
CA TYR A 23 -6.23 -3.20 14.07
C TYR A 23 -6.31 -3.73 15.51
N LYS A 24 -5.97 -2.88 16.49
CA LYS A 24 -6.04 -3.23 17.92
C LYS A 24 -7.46 -3.57 18.36
N ARG A 25 -8.45 -2.78 17.91
CA ARG A 25 -9.87 -3.00 18.23
C ARG A 25 -10.40 -4.30 17.64
N GLU A 26 -10.03 -4.63 16.40
CA GLU A 26 -10.55 -5.80 15.69
C GLU A 26 -9.89 -7.12 16.11
N THR A 27 -8.62 -7.08 16.52
CA THR A 27 -7.85 -8.30 16.79
C THR A 27 -7.45 -8.50 18.26
N GLY A 28 -7.64 -7.48 19.10
CA GLY A 28 -7.22 -7.52 20.50
C GLY A 28 -5.71 -7.42 20.70
N VAL A 29 -4.94 -7.10 19.65
CA VAL A 29 -3.49 -6.94 19.72
C VAL A 29 -3.13 -5.75 20.61
N THR A 30 -2.14 -5.94 21.48
CA THR A 30 -1.66 -4.89 22.39
C THR A 30 -0.60 -4.02 21.73
N ASP A 31 -0.36 -2.81 22.27
CA ASP A 31 0.73 -1.94 21.80
C ASP A 31 2.10 -2.63 21.87
N GLY A 32 2.31 -3.43 22.92
CA GLY A 32 3.52 -4.23 23.08
C GLY A 32 3.73 -5.23 21.95
N THR A 33 2.69 -6.00 21.65
CA THR A 33 2.72 -6.99 20.57
C THR A 33 2.96 -6.32 19.22
N PHE A 34 2.24 -5.22 18.93
CA PHE A 34 2.43 -4.47 17.68
C PHE A 34 3.85 -3.93 17.54
N ALA A 35 4.37 -3.28 18.59
CA ALA A 35 5.73 -2.75 18.58
C ALA A 35 6.79 -3.84 18.42
N THR A 36 6.56 -5.02 19.00
CA THR A 36 7.44 -6.19 18.81
C THR A 36 7.46 -6.64 17.35
N THR A 37 6.30 -6.77 16.71
CA THR A 37 6.21 -7.11 15.28
C THR A 37 6.92 -6.09 14.40
N VAL A 38 6.75 -4.79 14.68
CA VAL A 38 7.46 -3.71 13.97
C VAL A 38 8.97 -3.85 14.13
N ARG A 39 9.45 -4.07 15.35
CA ARG A 39 10.87 -4.27 15.65
C ARG A 39 11.44 -5.48 14.92
N GLU A 40 10.78 -6.62 15.01
CA GLU A 40 11.23 -7.86 14.36
C GLU A 40 11.33 -7.69 12.85
N HIS A 41 10.33 -7.04 12.24
CA HIS A 41 10.39 -6.72 10.81
C HIS A 41 11.56 -5.78 10.48
N TYR A 42 11.75 -4.72 11.26
CA TYR A 42 12.83 -3.76 11.06
C TYR A 42 14.21 -4.42 11.15
N GLU A 43 14.46 -5.18 12.22
CA GLU A 43 15.73 -5.88 12.42
C GLU A 43 15.99 -6.95 11.36
N ARG A 44 14.95 -7.62 10.84
CA ARG A 44 15.06 -8.59 9.74
C ARG A 44 15.39 -7.94 8.40
N THR A 45 14.94 -6.71 8.17
CA THR A 45 15.08 -6.03 6.86
C THR A 45 16.29 -5.09 6.79
N HIS A 46 16.85 -4.70 7.93
CA HIS A 46 17.98 -3.78 8.01
C HIS A 46 19.21 -4.48 8.60
N LEU A 47 20.33 -4.39 7.89
CA LEU A 47 21.61 -4.90 8.35
C LEU A 47 22.02 -4.21 9.66
N PRO A 48 22.62 -4.91 10.64
CA PRO A 48 22.97 -4.33 11.94
C PRO A 48 23.70 -2.98 11.86
N GLN A 49 24.67 -2.86 10.95
CA GLN A 49 25.47 -1.66 10.75
C GLN A 49 24.75 -0.49 10.06
N SER A 50 23.58 -0.72 9.47
CA SER A 50 22.78 0.30 8.77
C SER A 50 21.52 0.68 9.53
N ARG A 51 21.36 0.24 10.79
CA ARG A 51 20.20 0.55 11.62
C ARG A 51 20.33 1.96 12.19
N ALA A 52 19.42 2.84 11.80
CA ALA A 52 19.28 4.18 12.38
C ALA A 52 18.55 4.17 13.73
N ILE A 53 17.87 3.07 14.06
CA ILE A 53 17.00 2.95 15.23
C ILE A 53 17.62 1.98 16.23
N GLU A 54 17.85 2.48 17.45
CA GLU A 54 18.25 1.69 18.59
C GLU A 54 17.01 1.29 19.41
N TRP A 55 16.73 -0.02 19.43
CA TRP A 55 15.66 -0.61 20.23
C TRP A 55 16.12 -0.94 21.64
N SER A 56 15.17 -1.14 22.56
CA SER A 56 15.46 -1.52 23.94
C SER A 56 16.23 -2.84 24.02
N GLN A 57 17.36 -2.81 24.72
CA GLN A 57 18.19 -3.97 25.03
C GLN A 57 17.92 -4.51 26.46
N ALA A 58 16.77 -4.22 27.05
CA ALA A 58 16.43 -4.74 28.38
C ALA A 58 16.56 -6.28 28.40
N PRO A 59 17.06 -6.93 29.46
CA PRO A 59 17.22 -8.38 29.48
C PRO A 59 15.89 -9.13 29.60
N ASP A 60 14.90 -8.52 30.25
CA ASP A 60 13.54 -9.05 30.36
C ASP A 60 12.69 -8.75 29.12
N ALA A 61 11.98 -9.77 28.61
CA ALA A 61 11.19 -9.68 27.39
C ALA A 61 10.00 -8.74 27.54
N TYR A 62 9.33 -8.78 28.69
CA TYR A 62 8.17 -7.92 28.96
C TYR A 62 8.62 -6.44 29.05
N ALA A 63 9.68 -6.16 29.80
CA ALA A 63 10.25 -4.82 29.90
C ALA A 63 10.76 -4.28 28.55
N ARG A 64 11.33 -5.13 27.67
CA ARG A 64 11.66 -4.73 26.28
C ARG A 64 10.41 -4.31 25.54
N MET A 65 9.41 -5.18 25.50
CA MET A 65 8.15 -4.96 24.80
C MET A 65 7.48 -3.65 25.23
N THR A 66 7.38 -3.39 26.54
CA THR A 66 6.79 -2.14 27.06
C THR A 66 7.59 -0.90 26.66
N ARG A 67 8.93 -0.97 26.67
CA ARG A 67 9.80 0.15 26.28
C ARG A 67 9.72 0.43 24.78
N ASP A 68 9.74 -0.62 23.96
CA ASP A 68 9.62 -0.50 22.50
C ASP A 68 8.25 0.09 22.12
N ALA A 69 7.16 -0.33 22.78
CA ALA A 69 5.84 0.26 22.61
C ALA A 69 5.79 1.74 23.01
N ALA A 70 6.36 2.10 24.17
CA ALA A 70 6.42 3.50 24.60
C ALA A 70 7.24 4.37 23.64
N GLN A 71 8.32 3.82 23.07
CA GLN A 71 9.14 4.49 22.06
C GLN A 71 8.37 4.69 20.76
N LEU A 72 7.69 3.65 20.27
CA LEU A 72 6.88 3.71 19.05
C LEU A 72 5.72 4.71 19.19
N ASN A 73 4.99 4.69 20.32
CA ASN A 73 3.90 5.63 20.59
C ASN A 73 4.38 7.09 20.65
N ARG A 74 5.61 7.33 21.10
CA ARG A 74 6.18 8.68 21.07
C ARG A 74 6.44 9.19 19.65
N TRP A 75 6.84 8.32 18.73
CA TRP A 75 7.08 8.67 17.32
C TRP A 75 5.79 8.82 16.51
N LEU A 76 4.77 8.03 16.87
CA LEU A 76 3.45 8.06 16.23
C LEU A 76 2.53 9.15 16.79
N GLY A 77 2.83 9.71 17.97
CA GLY A 77 2.09 10.86 18.49
C GLY A 77 2.38 12.14 17.70
N ASP A 78 1.63 13.21 17.99
CA ASP A 78 1.80 14.55 17.39
C ASP A 78 3.09 15.28 17.87
N ASN A 79 4.12 14.54 18.29
CA ASN A 79 5.36 15.12 18.76
C ASN A 79 6.29 15.49 17.59
N ILE A 80 6.20 16.75 17.17
CA ILE A 80 6.99 17.33 16.06
C ILE A 80 8.51 17.21 16.32
N LEU A 81 8.96 17.12 17.57
CA LEU A 81 10.39 17.05 17.91
C LEU A 81 11.02 15.69 17.63
N LYS A 82 10.21 14.62 17.55
CA LYS A 82 10.69 13.26 17.28
C LYS A 82 9.72 12.55 16.34
N PRO A 83 9.67 12.97 15.06
CA PRO A 83 8.77 12.35 14.09
C PRO A 83 9.18 10.89 13.84
N LEU A 84 8.22 10.11 13.36
CA LEU A 84 8.47 8.77 12.85
C LEU A 84 9.57 8.80 11.77
N SER A 85 10.63 8.01 11.98
CA SER A 85 11.68 7.87 10.98
C SER A 85 11.15 7.22 9.71
N ILE A 86 11.58 7.73 8.55
CA ILE A 86 11.23 7.15 7.24
C ILE A 86 11.69 5.69 7.13
N ASP A 87 12.82 5.33 7.75
CA ASP A 87 13.36 3.96 7.76
C ASP A 87 12.44 2.98 8.53
N LEU A 88 11.64 3.50 9.46
CA LEU A 88 10.71 2.69 10.24
C LEU A 88 9.36 2.48 9.54
N LEU A 89 8.97 3.41 8.66
CA LEU A 89 7.65 3.45 8.04
C LEU A 89 7.29 2.11 7.37
N GLY A 90 8.23 1.56 6.59
CA GLY A 90 8.02 0.27 5.93
C GLY A 90 7.75 -0.88 6.91
N SER A 91 8.39 -0.86 8.09
CA SER A 91 8.20 -1.89 9.13
C SER A 91 6.89 -1.69 9.91
N VAL A 92 6.44 -0.45 10.10
CA VAL A 92 5.11 -0.16 10.65
C VAL A 92 4.03 -0.68 9.72
N ILE A 93 4.11 -0.39 8.43
CA ILE A 93 3.15 -0.87 7.42
C ILE A 93 3.17 -2.40 7.34
N ALA A 94 4.36 -3.02 7.39
CA ALA A 94 4.48 -4.46 7.30
C ALA A 94 3.94 -5.23 8.52
N ALA A 95 3.80 -4.58 9.67
CA ALA A 95 3.26 -5.19 10.89
C ALA A 95 1.73 -5.40 10.87
N PHE A 96 1.03 -4.78 9.91
CA PHE A 96 -0.40 -5.01 9.72
C PHE A 96 -0.70 -6.35 9.03
N PRO A 97 -1.84 -7.00 9.34
CA PRO A 97 -2.36 -8.10 8.55
C PRO A 97 -2.54 -7.71 7.07
N PRO A 98 -2.47 -8.68 6.13
CA PRO A 98 -2.48 -8.39 4.70
C PRO A 98 -3.62 -7.47 4.24
N ASP A 99 -4.85 -7.70 4.71
CA ASP A 99 -6.02 -6.92 4.29
C ASP A 99 -5.97 -5.46 4.75
N LEU A 100 -5.63 -5.24 6.03
CA LEU A 100 -5.49 -3.89 6.58
C LEU A 100 -4.28 -3.17 5.99
N ARG A 101 -3.18 -3.90 5.77
CA ARG A 101 -1.97 -3.38 5.13
C ARG A 101 -2.27 -2.86 3.73
N PHE A 102 -3.00 -3.63 2.93
CA PHE A 102 -3.35 -3.24 1.57
C PHE A 102 -4.24 -1.99 1.55
N ARG A 103 -5.28 -1.93 2.40
CA ARG A 103 -6.14 -0.75 2.51
C ARG A 103 -5.39 0.50 2.97
N LEU A 104 -4.49 0.35 3.95
CA LEU A 104 -3.61 1.42 4.41
C LEU A 104 -2.72 1.94 3.27
N GLN A 105 -2.15 1.03 2.47
CA GLN A 105 -1.32 1.41 1.31
C GLN A 105 -2.11 2.15 0.24
N ILE A 106 -3.37 1.76 -0.02
CA ILE A 106 -4.27 2.49 -0.92
C ILE A 106 -4.51 3.92 -0.40
N GLU A 107 -4.87 4.08 0.88
CA GLU A 107 -5.13 5.41 1.45
C GLU A 107 -3.85 6.29 1.46
N LEU A 108 -2.67 5.70 1.76
CA LEU A 108 -1.40 6.41 1.71
C LEU A 108 -1.01 6.83 0.29
N ALA A 109 -1.23 5.99 -0.71
CA ALA A 109 -0.96 6.32 -2.10
C ALA A 109 -1.93 7.39 -2.62
N ALA A 110 -3.22 7.26 -2.31
CA ALA A 110 -4.22 8.26 -2.67
C ALA A 110 -3.89 9.64 -2.08
N TRP A 111 -3.39 9.68 -0.84
CA TRP A 111 -2.88 10.91 -0.21
C TRP A 111 -1.73 11.55 -1.00
N GLN A 112 -0.92 10.76 -1.71
CA GLN A 112 0.17 11.22 -2.57
C GLN A 112 -0.25 11.42 -4.03
N GLY A 113 -1.54 11.30 -4.36
CA GLY A 113 -2.03 11.36 -5.73
C GLY A 113 -1.60 10.18 -6.60
N MET A 114 -1.29 9.04 -5.97
CA MET A 114 -0.87 7.81 -6.64
C MET A 114 -1.94 6.71 -6.50
N VAL A 115 -1.87 5.72 -7.40
CA VAL A 115 -2.71 4.52 -7.35
C VAL A 115 -1.80 3.31 -7.06
N THR A 116 -2.23 2.45 -6.15
CA THR A 116 -1.55 1.19 -5.85
C THR A 116 -2.33 0.03 -6.43
N PHE A 117 -1.64 -0.85 -7.15
CA PHE A 117 -2.16 -2.11 -7.66
C PHE A 117 -1.24 -3.25 -7.16
N PRO A 118 -1.80 -4.43 -6.86
CA PRO A 118 -1.01 -5.58 -6.46
C PRO A 118 -0.13 -6.04 -7.64
N MET A 119 1.15 -6.26 -7.39
CA MET A 119 2.03 -6.86 -8.41
C MET A 119 1.78 -8.37 -8.46
N PRO A 120 1.66 -8.98 -9.66
CA PRO A 120 1.52 -10.43 -9.80
C PRO A 120 2.72 -11.16 -9.18
N SER A 121 2.47 -12.27 -8.48
CA SER A 121 3.47 -13.02 -7.71
C SER A 121 4.33 -14.00 -8.53
N GLY A 122 4.14 -14.03 -9.85
CA GLY A 122 4.91 -14.86 -10.77
C GLY A 122 4.71 -14.39 -12.21
N TYR A 123 5.72 -14.60 -13.05
CA TYR A 123 5.66 -14.26 -14.47
C TYR A 123 5.90 -15.50 -15.32
N PRO A 124 5.16 -15.67 -16.43
CA PRO A 124 5.54 -16.63 -17.45
C PRO A 124 6.97 -16.33 -17.92
N SER A 125 7.80 -17.35 -18.08
CA SER A 125 9.15 -17.19 -18.64
C SER A 125 9.16 -16.92 -20.15
N ASP A 126 8.00 -17.04 -20.80
CA ASP A 126 7.81 -16.89 -22.23
C ASP A 126 7.04 -15.59 -22.53
N ASP A 127 7.66 -14.71 -23.33
CA ASP A 127 7.11 -13.41 -23.73
C ASP A 127 5.75 -13.54 -24.44
N GLY A 128 5.55 -14.61 -25.23
CA GLY A 128 4.30 -14.86 -25.93
C GLY A 128 3.15 -15.18 -24.99
N VAL A 129 3.42 -15.91 -23.91
CA VAL A 129 2.42 -16.21 -22.87
C VAL A 129 2.06 -14.93 -22.11
N PHE A 130 3.05 -14.06 -21.85
CA PHE A 130 2.81 -12.77 -21.19
C PHE A 130 1.90 -11.86 -22.03
N LEU A 131 2.17 -11.75 -23.34
CA LEU A 131 1.29 -10.99 -24.25
C LEU A 131 -0.13 -11.57 -24.26
N GLY A 132 -0.26 -12.90 -24.23
CA GLY A 132 -1.55 -13.57 -24.10
C GLY A 132 -2.30 -13.18 -22.82
N SER A 133 -1.61 -13.10 -21.68
CA SER A 133 -2.20 -12.62 -20.43
C SER A 133 -2.67 -11.17 -20.53
N VAL A 134 -1.88 -10.28 -21.13
CA VAL A 134 -2.31 -8.88 -21.35
C VAL A 134 -3.57 -8.84 -22.21
N ALA A 135 -3.60 -9.57 -23.33
CA ALA A 135 -4.75 -9.59 -24.22
C ALA A 135 -6.01 -10.12 -23.52
N LYS A 136 -5.86 -11.14 -22.68
CA LYS A 136 -6.95 -11.69 -21.86
C LYS A 136 -7.50 -10.63 -20.91
N GLU A 137 -6.68 -10.07 -20.02
CA GLU A 137 -7.17 -9.13 -19.00
C GLU A 137 -7.76 -7.86 -19.62
N VAL A 138 -7.20 -7.35 -20.72
CA VAL A 138 -7.78 -6.22 -21.45
C VAL A 138 -9.13 -6.60 -22.08
N GLY A 139 -9.26 -7.82 -22.61
CA GLY A 139 -10.53 -8.35 -23.11
C GLY A 139 -11.60 -8.43 -22.01
N ASP A 140 -11.23 -8.93 -20.84
CA ASP A 140 -12.13 -9.06 -19.69
C ASP A 140 -12.62 -7.67 -19.21
N VAL A 141 -11.75 -6.65 -19.21
CA VAL A 141 -12.14 -5.24 -18.97
C VAL A 141 -13.15 -4.73 -20.00
N LEU A 142 -12.94 -5.01 -21.29
CA LEU A 142 -13.86 -4.55 -22.34
C LEU A 142 -15.25 -5.19 -22.20
N ILE A 143 -15.31 -6.47 -21.81
CA ILE A 143 -16.57 -7.18 -21.57
C ILE A 143 -17.30 -6.60 -20.36
N ALA A 144 -16.60 -6.41 -19.24
CA ALA A 144 -17.18 -5.80 -18.05
C ALA A 144 -17.63 -4.36 -18.32
N GLY A 145 -16.82 -3.58 -19.05
CA GLY A 145 -17.13 -2.21 -19.43
C GLY A 145 -18.36 -2.11 -20.35
N ALA A 146 -18.49 -3.02 -21.32
CA ALA A 146 -19.68 -3.09 -22.16
C ALA A 146 -20.95 -3.37 -21.35
N THR A 147 -20.86 -4.23 -20.33
CA THR A 147 -21.97 -4.55 -19.41
C THR A 147 -22.37 -3.32 -18.57
N LEU A 148 -21.41 -2.47 -18.24
CA LEU A 148 -21.61 -1.24 -17.47
C LEU A 148 -22.16 -0.09 -18.34
N LEU A 149 -21.99 -0.18 -19.66
CA LEU A 149 -22.46 0.80 -20.65
C LEU A 149 -23.70 0.34 -21.43
N GLU A 150 -24.41 -0.68 -20.96
CA GLU A 150 -25.58 -1.24 -21.67
C GLU A 150 -26.68 -0.21 -21.96
N ASP A 151 -26.87 0.77 -21.06
CA ASP A 151 -27.84 1.85 -21.23
C ASP A 151 -27.23 3.15 -21.78
N GLY A 152 -25.93 3.12 -22.10
CA GLY A 152 -25.15 4.22 -22.65
C GLY A 152 -24.66 5.25 -21.63
N VAL A 153 -24.92 5.12 -20.32
CA VAL A 153 -24.50 6.08 -19.30
C VAL A 153 -24.09 5.39 -18.01
N ILE A 154 -22.86 5.63 -17.55
CA ILE A 154 -22.41 5.16 -16.24
C ILE A 154 -23.01 6.04 -15.14
N ASP A 155 -23.90 5.48 -14.31
CA ASP A 155 -24.49 6.20 -13.17
C ASP A 155 -24.76 5.33 -11.94
N SER A 156 -25.53 5.85 -10.97
CA SER A 156 -25.85 5.16 -9.72
C SER A 156 -26.54 3.80 -9.89
N ARG A 157 -27.15 3.52 -11.05
CA ARG A 157 -27.81 2.25 -11.38
C ARG A 157 -26.79 1.12 -11.58
N ASP A 158 -25.53 1.46 -11.88
CA ASP A 158 -24.44 0.49 -12.10
C ASP A 158 -23.72 0.09 -10.82
N LYS A 159 -24.20 0.54 -9.66
CA LYS A 159 -23.54 0.31 -8.37
C LYS A 159 -23.19 -1.15 -8.10
N ASP A 160 -24.03 -2.08 -8.55
CA ASP A 160 -23.81 -3.51 -8.35
C ASP A 160 -22.80 -4.12 -9.35
N LYS A 161 -22.65 -3.51 -10.53
CA LYS A 161 -21.72 -3.93 -11.60
C LYS A 161 -20.34 -3.28 -11.47
N ALA A 162 -20.28 -2.07 -10.92
CA ALA A 162 -19.06 -1.27 -10.83
C ALA A 162 -17.90 -1.96 -10.07
N PRO A 163 -18.11 -2.69 -8.96
CA PRO A 163 -17.02 -3.36 -8.26
C PRO A 163 -16.30 -4.40 -9.13
N GLU A 164 -17.04 -5.15 -9.95
CA GLU A 164 -16.45 -6.14 -10.87
C GLU A 164 -15.66 -5.46 -11.97
N PHE A 165 -16.20 -4.42 -12.61
CA PHE A 165 -15.47 -3.65 -13.62
C PHE A 165 -14.18 -3.05 -13.06
N MET A 166 -14.22 -2.46 -11.86
CA MET A 166 -13.02 -1.89 -11.23
C MET A 166 -11.98 -2.97 -10.92
N LEU A 167 -12.40 -4.15 -10.47
CA LEU A 167 -11.51 -5.28 -10.26
C LEU A 167 -10.81 -5.69 -11.57
N GLN A 168 -11.56 -5.83 -12.66
CA GLN A 168 -11.00 -6.18 -13.97
C GLN A 168 -9.99 -5.11 -14.44
N VAL A 169 -10.29 -3.83 -14.22
CA VAL A 169 -9.38 -2.73 -14.54
C VAL A 169 -8.07 -2.85 -13.75
N ASP A 170 -8.15 -3.12 -12.44
CA ASP A 170 -6.98 -3.28 -11.58
C ASP A 170 -6.12 -4.49 -11.99
N GLU A 171 -6.75 -5.61 -12.38
CA GLU A 171 -6.08 -6.81 -12.90
C GLU A 171 -5.35 -6.51 -14.21
N ALA A 172 -5.99 -5.84 -15.16
CA ALA A 172 -5.38 -5.43 -16.42
C ALA A 172 -4.20 -4.46 -16.21
N ILE A 173 -4.35 -3.47 -15.31
CA ILE A 173 -3.27 -2.54 -14.94
C ILE A 173 -2.09 -3.33 -14.36
N ALA A 174 -2.34 -4.26 -13.44
CA ALA A 174 -1.29 -5.08 -12.82
C ALA A 174 -0.48 -5.88 -13.85
N VAL A 175 -1.16 -6.53 -14.82
CA VAL A 175 -0.48 -7.30 -15.88
C VAL A 175 0.28 -6.38 -16.85
N LEU A 176 -0.27 -5.22 -17.21
CA LEU A 176 0.42 -4.23 -18.06
C LEU A 176 1.68 -3.68 -17.38
N PHE A 177 1.61 -3.34 -16.09
CA PHE A 177 2.77 -2.88 -15.33
C PHE A 177 3.82 -3.97 -15.20
N ALA A 178 3.40 -5.21 -14.98
CA ALA A 178 4.28 -6.35 -14.95
C ALA A 178 5.01 -6.55 -16.29
N MET A 179 4.30 -6.44 -17.42
CA MET A 179 4.90 -6.53 -18.76
C MET A 179 5.88 -5.36 -19.00
N LYS A 180 5.51 -4.14 -18.60
CA LYS A 180 6.42 -2.97 -18.65
C LYS A 180 7.71 -3.25 -17.87
N ALA A 181 7.60 -3.79 -16.66
CA ALA A 181 8.76 -4.12 -15.82
C ALA A 181 9.62 -5.22 -16.45
N HIS A 182 9.00 -6.24 -17.04
CA HIS A 182 9.68 -7.31 -17.77
C HIS A 182 10.46 -6.78 -18.97
N VAL A 183 9.80 -6.01 -19.84
CA VAL A 183 10.45 -5.38 -20.99
C VAL A 183 11.59 -4.47 -20.55
N SER A 184 11.38 -3.63 -19.53
CA SER A 184 12.42 -2.73 -19.00
C SER A 184 13.67 -3.51 -18.59
N ARG A 185 13.50 -4.63 -17.86
CA ARG A 185 14.61 -5.52 -17.48
C ARG A 185 15.29 -6.14 -18.70
N ALA A 186 14.52 -6.64 -19.66
CA ALA A 186 15.05 -7.29 -20.87
C ALA A 186 15.88 -6.32 -21.74
N VAL A 187 15.48 -5.06 -21.82
CA VAL A 187 16.20 -4.03 -22.61
C VAL A 187 17.23 -3.24 -21.80
N GLY A 188 17.47 -3.61 -20.53
CA GLY A 188 18.45 -2.96 -19.66
C GLY A 188 18.08 -1.54 -19.23
N GLN A 189 16.80 -1.18 -19.27
CA GLN A 189 16.31 0.09 -18.75
C GLN A 189 15.82 -0.07 -17.30
N PRO A 190 16.06 0.92 -16.42
CA PRO A 190 15.46 0.90 -15.09
C PRO A 190 13.92 0.96 -15.26
N PRO A 191 13.16 0.21 -14.45
CA PRO A 191 11.70 0.30 -14.50
C PRO A 191 11.28 1.73 -14.16
N VAL A 192 10.71 2.45 -15.12
CA VAL A 192 10.19 3.80 -14.88
C VAL A 192 8.90 3.66 -14.06
N VAL A 193 9.02 3.90 -12.75
CA VAL A 193 7.89 4.00 -11.82
C VAL A 193 7.42 5.45 -11.83
N GLY A 194 6.45 5.77 -12.70
CA GLY A 194 5.88 7.10 -12.82
C GLY A 194 5.40 7.43 -14.24
N VAL A 195 4.39 8.30 -14.32
CA VAL A 195 4.00 8.99 -15.56
C VAL A 195 4.89 10.22 -15.67
N ASP A 196 5.63 10.38 -16.76
CA ASP A 196 6.29 11.65 -17.06
C ASP A 196 5.21 12.63 -17.53
N LEU A 197 4.67 13.41 -16.59
CA LEU A 197 3.63 14.41 -16.85
C LEU A 197 4.15 15.63 -17.64
N ARG A 198 5.43 15.65 -18.04
CA ARG A 198 5.99 16.72 -18.89
C ARG A 198 5.72 16.53 -20.38
N ALA A 199 5.00 15.48 -20.78
CA ALA A 199 4.67 15.20 -22.18
C ALA A 199 3.23 15.52 -22.57
N VAL A 200 2.46 16.18 -21.69
CA VAL A 200 1.09 16.65 -21.98
C VAL A 200 1.11 18.16 -22.08
N ASP A 201 1.57 18.66 -23.23
CA ASP A 201 1.32 20.03 -23.70
C ASP A 201 0.14 20.03 -24.67
#